data_AF-A0AA43LL66-F1
#
_entry.id   AF-A0AA43LL66-F1
#
_cell.length_a   1.000
_cell.length_b   1.000
_cell.length_c   1.000
_cell.angle_alpha   90.00
_cell.angle_beta   90.00
_cell.angle_gamma   90.00
#
_symmetry.space_group_name_H-M   'P 1'
#
loop_
_entity.id
_entity.type
_entity.pdbx_description
1 polymer ?
#
loop_
_entity_poly.entity_id
_entity_poly.type
_entity_poly.pdbx_seq_one_letter_code
_entity_poly.pdbx_strand_id
1 'polypeptide(L)'
;MAGIGNNPNSPRQKMINLMYLVFIAMMALNVSSEVLDGFGLVDNSLQTSIKNTSNRNEIISNELETYYQANPTKAEEWYNRSIQVKKSSDDIYNYVEELKDRIVKVADGKDGDLKDIQNKDDLEAASRIMLAPINGEGKKLREAIDSYRKAMANMVDDPNKTAVIEAVLDTEVPKQAGISQRNWEEYHFENMPVAAAITLLTKLQSDIRYAQGEVLNNLLSSIDVGDYRVNIIEAQVIPESQIVMRGSQYRANIVLSAIDSTKRPAVYVNGQKLPEESNGLFSVNTGATGTFPIKGYIEMPNSDGSILRRDFESEYFVTEPNATVAPTMMNVLYAGIVNPIRIAVPGIPSGNISATMTNGTLTRNGDVWDAKPSTVGTEAIVSVNARMADGRMVQMANTPFRVRALPDPLPYLEYKDQNEAVREFRGGRIAKRSLMEAPGIMAAINDGILDIKFTVLRFEITYADAFGNMINEPTSGANFSDRQRNYISGLARGKQFWINRVVARGPDGIERTIPPIEVVVN
;
A
#
# COMPACT_ATOMS: atom_id res chain seq x y z
N MET A 1 106.67 -54.94 42.43
CA MET A 1 105.71 -53.83 42.63
C MET A 1 104.40 -54.25 41.99
N ALA A 2 103.36 -54.47 42.80
CA ALA A 2 102.08 -55.01 42.37
C ALA A 2 101.37 -54.03 41.42
N GLY A 3 100.86 -54.57 40.31
CA GLY A 3 100.01 -53.83 39.38
C GLY A 3 98.70 -53.45 40.07
N ILE A 4 98.41 -52.15 40.10
CA ILE A 4 97.12 -51.63 40.55
C ILE A 4 96.12 -51.96 39.45
N GLY A 5 95.39 -53.06 39.63
CA GLY A 5 94.25 -53.42 38.79
C GLY A 5 93.20 -52.31 38.84
N ASN A 6 92.88 -51.76 37.68
CA ASN A 6 91.79 -50.80 37.50
C ASN A 6 90.47 -51.56 37.73
N ASN A 7 90.00 -51.58 38.97
CA ASN A 7 88.79 -52.30 39.34
C ASN A 7 87.57 -51.47 38.89
N PRO A 8 86.76 -51.93 37.92
CA PRO A 8 85.62 -51.17 37.37
C PRO A 8 84.53 -50.86 38.41
N ASN A 9 84.61 -51.46 39.59
CA ASN A 9 83.70 -51.26 40.73
C ASN A 9 84.32 -50.50 41.91
N SER A 10 85.44 -49.79 41.71
CA SER A 10 86.00 -48.93 42.77
C SER A 10 84.96 -47.87 43.20
N PRO A 11 84.86 -47.50 44.50
CA PRO A 11 83.94 -46.46 44.95
C PRO A 11 84.07 -45.14 44.18
N ARG A 12 85.30 -44.83 43.71
CA ARG A 12 85.59 -43.68 42.86
C ARG A 12 84.97 -43.80 41.46
N GLN A 13 85.08 -44.96 40.80
CA GLN A 13 84.40 -45.19 39.50
C GLN A 13 82.87 -45.15 39.65
N LYS A 14 82.32 -45.66 40.76
CA LYS A 14 80.87 -45.60 41.03
C LYS A 14 80.39 -44.16 41.24
N MET A 15 81.16 -43.33 41.95
CA MET A 15 80.86 -41.90 42.05
C MET A 15 80.94 -41.21 40.69
N ILE A 16 81.96 -41.48 39.89
CA ILE A 16 82.11 -40.88 38.55
C ILE A 16 80.93 -41.30 37.66
N ASN A 17 80.58 -42.59 37.63
CA ASN A 17 79.45 -43.08 36.83
C ASN A 17 78.11 -42.50 37.31
N LEU A 18 77.91 -42.35 38.62
CA LEU A 18 76.73 -41.67 39.17
C LEU A 18 76.69 -40.20 38.74
N MET A 19 77.81 -39.49 38.77
CA MET A 19 77.89 -38.10 38.31
C MET A 19 77.62 -37.98 36.80
N TYR A 20 78.13 -38.89 35.98
CA TYR A 20 77.81 -38.92 34.54
C TYR A 20 76.33 -39.20 34.28
N LEU A 21 75.72 -40.12 35.03
CA LEU A 21 74.28 -40.42 34.93
C LEU A 21 73.44 -39.21 35.36
N VAL A 22 73.82 -38.54 36.44
CA VAL A 22 73.17 -37.31 36.91
C VAL A 22 73.37 -36.16 35.91
N PHE A 23 74.54 -36.04 35.29
CA PHE A 23 74.82 -35.02 34.27
C PHE A 23 74.04 -35.27 32.97
N ILE A 24 73.99 -36.53 32.50
CA ILE A 24 73.18 -36.91 31.33
C ILE A 24 71.68 -36.71 31.65
N ALA A 25 71.23 -37.05 32.85
CA ALA A 25 69.86 -36.79 33.28
C ALA A 25 69.56 -35.29 33.35
N MET A 26 70.49 -34.46 33.87
CA MET A 26 70.33 -33.00 33.88
C MET A 26 70.32 -32.40 32.48
N MET A 27 71.21 -32.83 31.57
CA MET A 27 71.19 -32.39 30.17
C MET A 27 69.92 -32.84 29.44
N ALA A 28 69.34 -33.99 29.82
CA ALA A 28 68.10 -34.48 29.22
C ALA A 28 66.85 -33.79 29.79
N LEU A 29 66.90 -33.23 31.00
CA LEU A 29 65.82 -32.47 31.62
C LEU A 29 65.77 -31.02 31.14
N ASN A 30 66.90 -30.44 30.72
CA ASN A 30 66.95 -29.09 30.20
C ASN A 30 66.71 -29.06 28.69
N VAL A 31 65.88 -28.12 28.24
CA VAL A 31 65.59 -27.91 26.81
C VAL A 31 66.79 -27.22 26.14
N SER A 32 67.10 -27.56 24.88
CA SER A 32 68.20 -26.92 24.16
C SER A 32 67.94 -25.43 23.91
N SER A 33 68.98 -24.60 23.98
CA SER A 33 68.88 -23.15 23.77
C SER A 33 68.30 -22.80 22.39
N GLU A 34 68.67 -23.56 21.34
CA GLU A 34 68.13 -23.38 19.99
C GLU A 34 66.61 -23.57 19.91
N VAL A 35 66.06 -24.51 20.68
CA VAL A 35 64.60 -24.75 20.75
C VAL A 35 63.91 -23.59 21.47
N LEU A 36 64.52 -23.08 22.54
CA LEU A 36 64.00 -21.93 23.30
C LEU A 36 64.04 -20.63 22.47
N ASP A 37 65.08 -20.42 21.67
CA ASP A 37 65.14 -19.31 20.71
C ASP A 37 64.09 -19.46 19.59
N GLY A 38 63.78 -20.70 19.20
CA GLY A 38 62.67 -21.02 18.31
C GLY A 38 61.33 -20.52 18.83
N PHE A 39 61.04 -20.67 20.13
CA PHE A 39 59.84 -20.09 20.76
C PHE A 39 59.85 -18.56 20.69
N GLY A 40 61.00 -17.92 20.91
CA GLY A 40 61.14 -16.47 20.77
C GLY A 40 60.83 -15.96 19.35
N LEU A 41 61.19 -16.71 18.31
CA LEU A 41 60.84 -16.36 16.93
C LEU A 41 59.32 -16.47 16.68
N VAL A 42 58.67 -17.50 17.22
CA VAL A 42 57.21 -17.67 17.14
C VAL A 42 56.50 -16.54 17.89
N ASP A 43 56.96 -16.20 19.09
CA ASP A 43 56.41 -15.11 19.89
C ASP A 43 56.49 -13.77 19.15
N ASN A 44 57.65 -13.43 18.56
CA ASN A 44 57.82 -12.22 17.74
C ASN A 44 56.86 -12.17 16.54
N SER A 45 56.64 -13.32 15.89
CA SER A 45 55.66 -13.42 14.79
C SER A 45 54.23 -13.21 15.29
N LEU A 46 53.87 -13.77 16.44
CA LEU A 46 52.55 -13.58 17.05
C LEU A 46 52.33 -12.12 17.49
N GLN A 47 53.33 -11.48 18.09
CA GLN A 47 53.28 -10.05 18.44
C GLN A 47 53.05 -9.17 17.18
N THR A 48 53.70 -9.51 16.07
CA THR A 48 53.48 -8.83 14.79
C THR A 48 52.04 -9.03 14.29
N SER A 49 51.50 -10.25 14.39
CA SER A 49 50.11 -10.56 14.05
C SER A 49 49.11 -9.79 14.92
N ILE A 50 49.36 -9.73 16.24
CA ILE A 50 48.57 -8.96 17.21
C ILE A 50 48.54 -7.48 16.82
N LYS A 51 49.70 -6.89 16.50
CA LYS A 51 49.79 -5.49 16.09
C LYS A 51 48.97 -5.22 14.82
N ASN A 52 49.10 -6.07 13.80
CA ASN A 52 48.36 -5.93 12.56
C ASN A 52 46.86 -6.08 12.76
N THR A 53 46.43 -7.06 13.56
CA THR A 53 45.02 -7.31 13.86
C THR A 53 44.43 -6.18 14.70
N SER A 54 45.19 -5.65 15.67
CA SER A 54 44.77 -4.51 16.49
C SER A 54 44.55 -3.25 15.64
N ASN A 55 45.49 -2.94 14.74
CA ASN A 55 45.34 -1.83 13.79
C ASN A 55 44.10 -2.01 12.90
N ARG A 56 43.84 -3.23 12.42
CA ARG A 56 42.64 -3.53 11.63
C ARG A 56 41.35 -3.33 12.44
N ASN A 57 41.33 -3.77 13.70
CA ASN A 57 40.19 -3.61 14.60
C ASN A 57 39.92 -2.13 14.92
N GLU A 58 40.98 -1.32 15.04
CA GLU A 58 40.85 0.14 15.20
C GLU A 58 40.22 0.79 13.97
N ILE A 59 40.62 0.41 12.76
CA ILE A 59 40.01 0.93 11.52
C ILE A 59 38.51 0.64 11.50
N ILE A 60 38.10 -0.60 11.78
CA ILE A 60 36.68 -0.99 11.82
C ILE A 60 35.92 -0.22 12.91
N SER A 61 36.55 -0.01 14.08
CA SER A 61 35.93 0.75 15.17
C SER A 61 35.72 2.23 14.79
N ASN A 62 36.68 2.85 14.10
CA ASN A 62 36.57 4.23 13.63
C ASN A 62 35.49 4.37 12.54
N GLU A 63 35.33 3.36 11.69
CA GLU A 63 34.28 3.30 10.69
C GLU A 63 32.88 3.23 11.34
N LEU A 64 32.72 2.39 12.37
CA LEU A 64 31.51 2.32 13.19
C LEU A 64 31.17 3.67 13.86
N GLU A 65 32.18 4.37 14.37
CA GLU A 65 32.02 5.72 14.93
C GLU A 65 31.55 6.73 13.87
N THR A 66 32.11 6.65 12.65
CA THR A 66 31.71 7.51 11.53
C THR A 66 30.24 7.26 11.16
N TYR A 67 29.80 6.00 11.12
CA TYR A 67 28.39 5.66 10.91
C TYR A 67 27.48 6.16 12.03
N TYR A 68 27.94 6.12 13.28
CA TYR A 68 27.21 6.68 14.42
C TYR A 68 27.06 8.20 14.30
N GLN A 69 28.12 8.92 13.93
CA GLN A 69 28.07 10.36 13.72
C GLN A 69 27.13 10.75 12.56
N ALA A 70 27.08 9.94 11.50
CA ALA A 70 26.22 10.17 10.34
C ALA A 70 24.74 9.85 10.61
N ASN A 71 24.45 8.76 11.35
CA ASN A 71 23.08 8.34 11.67
C ASN A 71 22.97 7.75 13.08
N PRO A 72 22.89 8.61 14.12
CA PRO A 72 22.88 8.17 15.50
C PRO A 72 21.75 7.19 15.80
N THR A 73 20.54 7.46 15.31
CA THR A 73 19.35 6.64 15.57
C THR A 73 19.47 5.19 15.11
N LYS A 74 20.22 4.91 14.03
CA LYS A 74 20.37 3.55 13.49
C LYS A 74 21.61 2.85 14.03
N ALA A 75 22.70 3.59 14.21
CA ALA A 75 23.99 3.03 14.57
C ALA A 75 24.23 2.97 16.09
N GLU A 76 23.41 3.62 16.93
CA GLU A 76 23.58 3.65 18.39
C GLU A 76 23.70 2.25 19.01
N GLU A 77 22.79 1.33 18.66
CA GLU A 77 22.82 -0.03 19.20
C GLU A 77 24.13 -0.76 18.86
N TRP A 78 24.51 -0.74 17.58
CA TRP A 78 25.68 -1.43 17.06
C TRP A 78 26.99 -0.80 17.56
N TYR A 79 27.03 0.53 17.64
CA TYR A 79 28.16 1.29 18.16
C TYR A 79 28.37 1.01 19.65
N ASN A 80 27.30 1.01 20.46
CA ASN A 80 27.37 0.67 21.88
C ASN A 80 27.86 -0.77 22.08
N ARG A 81 27.37 -1.73 21.27
CA ARG A 81 27.89 -3.11 21.27
C ARG A 81 29.37 -3.16 20.89
N SER A 82 29.82 -2.39 19.90
CA SER A 82 31.24 -2.37 19.52
C SER A 82 32.16 -1.81 20.62
N ILE A 83 31.70 -0.80 21.36
CA ILE A 83 32.44 -0.27 22.53
C ILE A 83 32.55 -1.37 23.60
N GLN A 84 31.47 -2.10 23.85
CA GLN A 84 31.46 -3.19 24.82
C GLN A 84 32.43 -4.31 24.41
N VAL A 85 32.43 -4.69 23.13
CA VAL A 85 33.36 -5.68 22.56
C VAL A 85 34.80 -5.23 22.78
N LYS A 86 35.15 -4.00 22.36
CA LYS A 86 36.51 -3.45 22.53
C LYS A 86 36.95 -3.49 24.00
N LYS A 87 36.10 -3.02 24.91
CA LYS A 87 36.40 -3.01 26.34
C LYS A 87 36.64 -4.43 26.88
N SER A 88 35.74 -5.37 26.60
CA SER A 88 35.88 -6.75 27.06
C SER A 88 37.13 -7.44 26.49
N SER A 89 37.49 -7.17 25.23
CA SER A 89 38.72 -7.68 24.61
C SER A 89 39.98 -7.09 25.24
N ASP A 90 39.99 -5.79 25.53
CA ASP A 90 41.12 -5.10 26.16
C ASP A 90 41.34 -5.57 27.60
N ASP A 91 40.26 -5.76 28.36
CA ASP A 91 40.33 -6.25 29.74
C ASP A 91 41.00 -7.63 29.82
N ILE A 92 40.58 -8.60 29.00
CA ILE A 92 41.18 -9.94 28.99
C ILE A 92 42.59 -9.95 28.38
N TYR A 93 42.85 -9.14 27.35
CA TYR A 93 44.19 -9.01 26.76
C TYR A 93 45.20 -8.49 27.78
N ASN A 94 44.84 -7.45 28.52
CA ASN A 94 45.69 -6.83 29.54
C ASN A 94 45.88 -7.76 30.73
N TYR A 95 44.86 -8.54 31.11
CA TYR A 95 45.00 -9.57 32.13
C TYR A 95 46.02 -10.64 31.72
N VAL A 96 46.01 -11.09 30.46
CA VAL A 96 47.02 -12.02 29.94
C VAL A 96 48.41 -11.39 29.93
N GLU A 97 48.53 -10.11 29.58
CA GLU A 97 49.82 -9.39 29.62
C GLU A 97 50.38 -9.28 31.05
N GLU A 98 49.53 -9.03 32.04
CA GLU A 98 49.91 -9.03 33.46
C GLU A 98 50.41 -10.40 33.90
N LEU A 99 49.77 -11.49 33.47
CA LEU A 99 50.22 -12.85 33.78
C LEU A 99 51.59 -13.14 33.16
N LYS A 100 51.83 -12.71 31.92
CA LYS A 100 53.14 -12.84 31.27
C LYS A 100 54.22 -12.10 32.08
N ASP A 101 53.99 -10.84 32.44
CA ASP A 101 54.92 -10.03 33.26
C ASP A 101 55.21 -10.68 34.62
N ARG A 102 54.18 -11.20 35.29
CA ARG A 102 54.33 -11.91 36.58
C ARG A 102 55.17 -13.19 36.44
N ILE A 103 55.00 -13.96 35.37
CA ILE A 103 55.78 -15.18 35.11
C ILE A 103 57.25 -14.82 34.90
N VAL A 104 57.55 -13.82 34.06
CA VAL A 104 58.92 -13.36 33.81
C VAL A 104 59.57 -12.84 35.09
N LYS A 105 58.84 -12.08 35.92
CA LYS A 105 59.38 -11.60 37.21
C LYS A 105 59.68 -12.70 38.22
N VAL A 106 58.98 -13.84 38.14
CA VAL A 106 59.30 -15.00 38.96
C VAL A 106 60.56 -15.71 38.45
N ALA A 107 60.76 -15.76 37.13
CA ALA A 107 61.91 -16.41 36.49
C ALA A 107 63.20 -15.58 36.59
N ASP A 108 63.15 -14.30 36.21
CA ASP A 108 64.33 -13.42 36.07
C ASP A 108 64.55 -12.50 37.28
N GLY A 109 63.56 -12.42 38.17
CA GLY A 109 63.56 -11.53 39.34
C GLY A 109 62.82 -10.22 39.10
N LYS A 110 62.95 -9.27 40.04
CA LYS A 110 62.13 -8.04 40.06
C LYS A 110 62.28 -7.15 38.82
N ASP A 111 63.43 -7.20 38.17
CA ASP A 111 63.77 -6.40 36.99
C ASP A 111 63.61 -7.19 35.68
N GLY A 112 62.93 -8.33 35.70
CA GLY A 112 62.66 -9.13 34.50
C GLY A 112 61.83 -8.37 33.47
N ASP A 113 62.20 -8.51 32.19
CA ASP A 113 61.55 -7.84 31.04
C ASP A 113 60.99 -8.88 30.07
N LEU A 114 59.75 -8.70 29.64
CA LEU A 114 59.09 -9.52 28.63
C LEU A 114 59.82 -9.57 27.29
N LYS A 115 60.60 -8.53 26.97
CA LYS A 115 61.36 -8.45 25.72
C LYS A 115 62.70 -9.17 25.76
N ASP A 116 63.23 -9.42 26.95
CA ASP A 116 64.56 -10.00 27.15
C ASP A 116 64.55 -10.97 28.33
N ILE A 117 63.88 -12.11 28.13
CA ILE A 117 63.77 -13.18 29.11
C ILE A 117 65.11 -13.93 29.18
N GLN A 118 65.73 -13.96 30.37
CA GLN A 118 67.03 -14.60 30.59
C GLN A 118 66.86 -16.10 30.89
N ASN A 119 66.00 -16.45 31.85
CA ASN A 119 65.76 -17.82 32.29
C ASN A 119 64.60 -18.47 31.50
N LYS A 120 64.76 -18.55 30.18
CA LYS A 120 63.76 -19.09 29.23
C LYS A 120 63.39 -20.56 29.51
N ASP A 121 64.31 -21.32 30.08
CA ASP A 121 64.20 -22.75 30.38
C ASP A 121 63.56 -23.06 31.74
N ASP A 122 63.31 -22.04 32.59
CA ASP A 122 62.69 -22.23 33.90
C ASP A 122 61.32 -22.94 33.79
N LEU A 123 61.16 -24.06 34.48
CA LEU A 123 59.95 -24.90 34.46
C LEU A 123 58.98 -24.59 35.61
N GLU A 124 59.43 -23.86 36.63
CA GLU A 124 58.69 -23.60 37.87
C GLU A 124 57.92 -22.27 37.83
N ALA A 125 58.47 -21.25 37.17
CA ALA A 125 57.90 -19.89 37.21
C ALA A 125 56.45 -19.83 36.69
N ALA A 126 56.18 -20.46 35.54
CA ALA A 126 54.84 -20.57 34.98
C ALA A 126 53.90 -21.37 35.91
N SER A 127 54.36 -22.54 36.37
CA SER A 127 53.61 -23.40 37.30
C SER A 127 53.25 -22.67 38.60
N ARG A 128 54.16 -21.85 39.14
CA ARG A 128 53.95 -21.13 40.39
C ARG A 128 52.90 -20.04 40.29
N ILE A 129 52.81 -19.35 39.15
CA ILE A 129 51.78 -18.31 38.94
C ILE A 129 50.45 -18.95 38.57
N MET A 130 50.45 -19.95 37.70
CA MET A 130 49.22 -20.50 37.13
C MET A 130 48.57 -21.56 38.01
N LEU A 131 49.36 -22.38 38.72
CA LEU A 131 48.91 -23.58 39.43
C LEU A 131 49.09 -23.52 40.95
N ALA A 132 49.43 -22.36 41.52
CA ALA A 132 49.56 -22.23 42.97
C ALA A 132 48.27 -22.66 43.70
N PRO A 133 48.34 -23.51 44.75
CA PRO A 133 47.15 -24.05 45.41
C PRO A 133 46.19 -23.01 46.01
N ILE A 134 46.70 -21.83 46.39
CA ILE A 134 45.93 -20.77 47.05
C ILE A 134 45.67 -19.59 46.09
N ASN A 135 46.67 -19.20 45.28
CA ASN A 135 46.64 -17.99 44.45
C ASN A 135 46.86 -18.29 42.95
N GLY A 136 46.59 -19.51 42.49
CA GLY A 136 46.76 -19.90 41.09
C GLY A 136 45.84 -19.11 40.17
N GLU A 137 46.40 -18.50 39.13
CA GLU A 137 45.66 -17.68 38.17
C GLU A 137 45.11 -18.48 36.99
N GLY A 138 45.57 -19.72 36.78
CA GLY A 138 45.20 -20.54 35.62
C GLY A 138 43.71 -20.82 35.52
N LYS A 139 43.07 -21.19 36.63
CA LYS A 139 41.62 -21.37 36.69
C LYS A 139 40.86 -20.09 36.37
N LYS A 140 41.31 -18.95 36.93
CA LYS A 140 40.67 -17.64 36.68
C LYS A 140 40.83 -17.21 35.22
N LEU A 141 41.99 -17.46 34.63
CA LEU A 141 42.22 -17.20 33.21
C LEU A 141 41.27 -18.02 32.34
N ARG A 142 41.14 -19.33 32.60
CA ARG A 142 40.20 -20.17 31.87
C ARG A 142 38.76 -19.67 31.97
N GLU A 143 38.32 -19.35 33.19
CA GLU A 143 36.96 -18.82 33.42
C GLU A 143 36.75 -17.47 32.72
N ALA A 144 37.77 -16.60 32.70
CA ALA A 144 37.73 -15.33 31.96
C ALA A 144 37.62 -15.56 30.45
N ILE A 145 38.36 -16.53 29.88
CA ILE A 145 38.26 -16.92 28.47
C ILE A 145 36.86 -17.45 28.15
N ASP A 146 36.31 -18.33 28.99
CA ASP A 146 34.96 -18.87 28.83
C ASP A 146 33.88 -17.79 28.87
N SER A 147 33.99 -16.84 29.81
CA SER A 147 33.09 -15.68 29.89
C SER A 147 33.21 -14.78 28.66
N TYR A 148 34.44 -14.49 28.21
CA TYR A 148 34.68 -13.67 27.04
C TYR A 148 34.14 -14.35 25.77
N ARG A 149 34.41 -15.64 25.58
CA ARG A 149 33.90 -16.45 24.46
C ARG A 149 32.38 -16.39 24.38
N LYS A 150 31.68 -16.62 25.50
CA LYS A 150 30.20 -16.53 25.56
C LYS A 150 29.69 -15.12 25.28
N ALA A 151 30.38 -14.10 25.79
CA ALA A 151 30.01 -12.71 25.53
C ALA A 151 30.15 -12.35 24.04
N MET A 152 31.23 -12.79 23.38
CA MET A 152 31.45 -12.56 21.94
C MET A 152 30.49 -13.37 21.08
N ALA A 153 30.19 -14.62 21.44
CA ALA A 153 29.20 -15.45 20.76
C ALA A 153 27.80 -14.82 20.76
N ASN A 154 27.39 -14.21 21.90
CA ASN A 154 26.10 -13.52 22.01
C ASN A 154 26.01 -12.22 21.21
N MET A 155 27.12 -11.69 20.69
CA MET A 155 27.14 -10.48 19.87
C MET A 155 26.93 -10.78 18.38
N VAL A 156 26.88 -12.07 17.99
CA VAL A 156 26.81 -12.52 16.60
C VAL A 156 25.59 -13.41 16.40
N ASP A 157 24.72 -13.03 15.46
CA ASP A 157 23.48 -13.77 15.18
C ASP A 157 23.69 -14.97 14.22
N ASP A 158 24.74 -14.94 13.40
CA ASP A 158 25.03 -15.98 12.40
C ASP A 158 25.65 -17.23 13.06
N PRO A 159 24.96 -18.39 13.07
CA PRO A 159 25.44 -19.60 13.74
C PRO A 159 26.80 -20.08 13.27
N ASN A 160 27.14 -19.88 11.98
CA ASN A 160 28.42 -20.31 11.43
C ASN A 160 29.56 -19.44 11.95
N LYS A 161 29.33 -18.12 12.04
CA LYS A 161 30.32 -17.19 12.59
C LYS A 161 30.49 -17.38 14.09
N THR A 162 29.40 -17.65 14.81
CA THR A 162 29.43 -17.98 16.23
C THR A 162 30.27 -19.24 16.48
N ALA A 163 30.11 -20.29 15.68
CA ALA A 163 30.91 -21.51 15.78
C ALA A 163 32.42 -21.26 15.57
N VAL A 164 32.80 -20.34 14.68
CA VAL A 164 34.21 -19.96 14.46
C VAL A 164 34.79 -19.29 15.71
N ILE A 165 34.06 -18.35 16.32
CA ILE A 165 34.50 -17.66 17.55
C ILE A 165 34.63 -18.67 18.71
N GLU A 166 33.66 -19.58 18.83
CA GLU A 166 33.67 -20.60 19.87
C GLU A 166 34.84 -21.58 19.74
N ALA A 167 35.22 -21.93 18.50
CA ALA A 167 36.33 -22.83 18.22
C ALA A 167 37.71 -22.20 18.44
N VAL A 168 37.87 -20.89 18.16
CA VAL A 168 39.15 -20.18 18.31
C VAL A 168 39.56 -20.05 19.79
N LEU A 169 38.59 -19.86 20.68
CA LEU A 169 38.78 -19.64 22.12
C LEU A 169 38.40 -20.89 22.95
N ASP A 170 38.50 -22.07 22.36
CA ASP A 170 38.16 -23.31 23.04
C ASP A 170 39.17 -23.62 24.16
N THR A 171 38.64 -24.01 25.32
CA THR A 171 39.41 -24.38 26.51
C THR A 171 39.26 -25.88 26.84
N GLU A 172 38.74 -26.69 25.91
CA GLU A 172 38.71 -28.14 26.07
C GLU A 172 40.09 -28.78 25.89
N VAL A 173 40.45 -29.69 26.80
CA VAL A 173 41.72 -30.44 26.71
C VAL A 173 41.54 -31.63 25.75
N PRO A 174 42.49 -31.87 24.82
CA PRO A 174 42.42 -33.02 23.92
C PRO A 174 42.34 -34.36 24.67
N LYS A 175 41.34 -35.19 24.33
CA LYS A 175 41.15 -36.53 24.92
C LYS A 175 42.10 -37.55 24.30
N GLN A 176 43.37 -37.50 24.68
CA GLN A 176 44.40 -38.50 24.30
C GLN A 176 44.81 -39.35 25.52
N ALA A 177 45.20 -40.60 25.27
CA ALA A 177 45.62 -41.54 26.32
C ALA A 177 46.87 -41.00 27.07
N GLY A 178 46.75 -40.79 28.39
CA GLY A 178 47.80 -40.22 29.25
C GLY A 178 47.66 -38.72 29.53
N ILE A 179 46.85 -38.00 28.76
CA ILE A 179 46.56 -36.56 28.92
C ILE A 179 45.20 -36.33 29.61
N SER A 180 44.31 -37.32 29.54
CA SER A 180 42.89 -37.26 29.92
C SER A 180 42.55 -37.06 31.41
N GLN A 181 43.52 -36.79 32.29
CA GLN A 181 43.29 -36.51 33.72
C GLN A 181 43.69 -35.09 34.16
N ARG A 182 44.28 -34.28 33.27
CA ARG A 182 44.72 -32.91 33.61
C ARG A 182 43.65 -31.89 33.29
N ASN A 183 43.51 -30.88 34.13
CA ASN A 183 42.71 -29.70 33.83
C ASN A 183 43.43 -28.82 32.78
N TRP A 184 42.73 -27.89 32.13
CA TRP A 184 43.30 -27.04 31.07
C TRP A 184 44.54 -26.28 31.53
N GLU A 185 44.49 -25.68 32.72
CA GLU A 185 45.61 -24.96 33.29
C GLU A 185 46.82 -25.88 33.56
N GLU A 186 46.60 -27.11 34.05
CA GLU A 186 47.67 -28.07 34.29
C GLU A 186 48.28 -28.55 32.97
N TYR A 187 47.44 -28.83 31.97
CA TYR A 187 47.89 -29.25 30.65
C TYR A 187 48.79 -28.20 29.98
N HIS A 188 48.48 -26.91 30.15
CA HIS A 188 49.16 -25.81 29.48
C HIS A 188 50.30 -25.17 30.27
N PHE A 189 50.38 -25.34 31.59
CA PHE A 189 51.35 -24.61 32.42
C PHE A 189 52.16 -25.49 33.38
N GLU A 190 51.84 -26.77 33.54
CA GLU A 190 52.61 -27.69 34.40
C GLU A 190 53.92 -28.10 33.72
N ASN A 191 55.06 -27.88 34.40
CA ASN A 191 56.40 -28.21 33.90
C ASN A 191 56.70 -27.65 32.50
N MET A 192 56.13 -26.49 32.16
CA MET A 192 56.40 -25.80 30.90
C MET A 192 57.50 -24.77 31.07
N PRO A 193 58.49 -24.71 30.15
CA PRO A 193 59.46 -23.62 30.11
C PRO A 193 58.78 -22.27 29.98
N VAL A 194 59.33 -21.24 30.63
CA VAL A 194 58.83 -19.86 30.54
C VAL A 194 58.66 -19.41 29.09
N ALA A 195 59.64 -19.68 28.21
CA ALA A 195 59.52 -19.31 26.79
C ALA A 195 58.27 -19.92 26.12
N ALA A 196 57.93 -21.17 26.43
CA ALA A 196 56.74 -21.83 25.90
C ALA A 196 55.44 -21.26 26.50
N ALA A 197 55.42 -21.05 27.83
CA ALA A 197 54.27 -20.48 28.53
C ALA A 197 53.94 -19.06 28.03
N ILE A 198 54.96 -18.20 27.86
CA ILE A 198 54.78 -16.85 27.31
C ILE A 198 54.27 -16.91 25.88
N THR A 199 54.86 -17.77 25.02
CA THR A 199 54.41 -17.93 23.64
C THR A 199 52.94 -18.37 23.56
N LEU A 200 52.51 -19.27 24.46
CA LEU A 200 51.12 -19.70 24.54
C LEU A 200 50.18 -18.56 24.94
N LEU A 201 50.57 -17.76 25.94
CA LEU A 201 49.80 -16.58 26.36
C LEU A 201 49.74 -15.51 25.25
N THR A 202 50.82 -15.31 24.50
CA THR A 202 50.83 -14.45 23.32
C THR A 202 49.93 -15.01 22.21
N LYS A 203 49.88 -16.33 22.02
CA LYS A 203 48.92 -16.94 21.07
C LYS A 203 47.48 -16.64 21.50
N LEU A 204 47.16 -16.78 22.79
CA LEU A 204 45.85 -16.43 23.33
C LEU A 204 45.50 -14.94 23.10
N GLN A 205 46.46 -14.04 23.29
CA GLN A 205 46.29 -12.62 22.96
C GLN A 205 45.97 -12.39 21.48
N SER A 206 46.62 -13.15 20.58
CA SER A 206 46.31 -13.12 19.14
C SER A 206 44.89 -13.61 18.86
N ASP A 207 44.44 -14.69 19.50
CA ASP A 207 43.09 -15.22 19.35
C ASP A 207 42.02 -14.24 19.84
N ILE A 208 42.27 -13.55 20.96
CA ILE A 208 41.39 -12.52 21.50
C ILE A 208 41.20 -11.39 20.48
N ARG A 209 42.30 -10.90 19.88
CA ARG A 209 42.25 -9.84 18.86
C ARG A 209 41.59 -10.29 17.57
N TYR A 210 41.78 -11.55 17.18
CA TYR A 210 41.09 -12.13 16.03
C TYR A 210 39.58 -12.20 16.27
N ALA A 211 39.15 -12.76 17.41
CA ALA A 211 37.74 -12.86 17.77
C ALA A 211 37.08 -11.48 17.87
N GLN A 212 37.76 -10.50 18.47
CA GLN A 212 37.31 -9.11 18.48
C GLN A 212 37.05 -8.58 17.06
N GLY A 213 37.98 -8.81 16.13
CA GLY A 213 37.86 -8.36 14.75
C GLY A 213 36.69 -8.99 14.01
N GLU A 214 36.45 -10.28 14.20
CA GLU A 214 35.29 -10.96 13.59
C GLU A 214 33.95 -10.43 14.11
N VAL A 215 33.84 -10.18 15.42
CA VAL A 215 32.64 -9.56 16.00
C VAL A 215 32.47 -8.14 15.48
N LEU A 216 33.51 -7.32 15.48
CA LEU A 216 33.44 -5.94 14.97
C LEU A 216 33.05 -5.90 13.48
N ASN A 217 33.60 -6.78 12.65
CA ASN A 217 33.21 -6.92 11.24
C ASN A 217 31.74 -7.34 11.11
N ASN A 218 31.26 -8.24 11.98
CA ASN A 218 29.85 -8.63 11.99
C ASN A 218 28.96 -7.42 12.32
N LEU A 219 29.26 -6.68 13.39
CA LEU A 219 28.52 -5.48 13.79
C LEU A 219 28.52 -4.42 12.68
N LEU A 220 29.66 -4.20 12.02
CA LEU A 220 29.76 -3.29 10.87
C LEU A 220 28.89 -3.76 9.70
N SER A 221 28.96 -5.04 9.33
CA SER A 221 28.11 -5.59 8.27
C SER A 221 26.61 -5.49 8.60
N SER A 222 26.24 -5.58 9.88
CA SER A 222 24.85 -5.44 10.33
C SER A 222 24.32 -4.01 10.15
N ILE A 223 25.19 -3.00 10.14
CA ILE A 223 24.83 -1.61 9.79
C ILE A 223 24.67 -1.45 8.27
N ASP A 224 25.60 -2.04 7.51
CA ASP A 224 25.77 -1.87 6.04
C ASP A 224 24.77 -2.65 5.19
N VAL A 225 24.21 -3.77 5.67
CA VAL A 225 23.18 -4.55 4.97
C VAL A 225 21.84 -3.78 4.85
N GLY A 226 21.84 -2.45 5.01
CA GLY A 226 20.65 -1.61 5.00
C GLY A 226 20.78 -0.25 4.33
N ASP A 227 21.59 -0.12 3.27
CA ASP A 227 21.64 1.12 2.49
C ASP A 227 20.36 1.37 1.66
N TYR A 228 19.53 0.31 1.50
CA TYR A 228 18.12 0.40 1.09
C TYR A 228 17.28 -0.61 1.88
N ARG A 229 17.06 -0.39 3.19
CA ARG A 229 16.11 -1.24 3.94
C ARG A 229 14.69 -0.72 3.83
N VAL A 230 14.03 -1.24 2.82
CA VAL A 230 12.59 -1.50 2.81
C VAL A 230 12.21 -2.13 4.16
N ASN A 231 11.38 -1.46 4.94
CA ASN A 231 10.84 -2.02 6.18
C ASN A 231 9.38 -2.43 6.05
N ILE A 232 8.68 -1.89 5.05
CA ILE A 232 7.32 -2.27 4.70
C ILE A 232 7.35 -2.83 3.28
N ILE A 233 7.04 -4.12 3.16
CA ILE A 233 6.82 -4.80 1.89
C ILE A 233 5.33 -5.11 1.81
N GLU A 234 4.65 -4.48 0.85
CA GLU A 234 3.22 -4.69 0.65
C GLU A 234 2.91 -4.93 -0.83
N ALA A 235 1.93 -5.81 -1.09
CA ALA A 235 1.42 -5.99 -2.44
C ALA A 235 0.37 -4.91 -2.72
N GLN A 236 0.59 -4.14 -3.78
CA GLN A 236 -0.31 -3.09 -4.24
C GLN A 236 -0.93 -3.48 -5.58
N VAL A 237 -2.22 -3.16 -5.73
CA VAL A 237 -2.96 -3.33 -6.97
C VAL A 237 -3.16 -1.96 -7.61
N ILE A 238 -2.63 -1.78 -8.81
CA ILE A 238 -2.72 -0.55 -9.60
C ILE A 238 -3.70 -0.80 -10.76
N PRO A 239 -4.99 -0.50 -10.60
CA PRO A 239 -5.97 -0.66 -11.68
C PRO A 239 -5.82 0.41 -12.75
N GLU A 240 -6.11 0.05 -14.01
CA GLU A 240 -6.31 1.05 -15.09
C GLU A 240 -7.57 1.89 -14.83
N SER A 241 -8.64 1.26 -14.30
CA SER A 241 -9.84 1.94 -13.82
C SER A 241 -10.43 1.19 -12.63
N GLN A 242 -10.77 1.91 -11.56
CA GLN A 242 -11.47 1.33 -10.40
C GLN A 242 -12.96 1.05 -10.67
N ILE A 243 -13.54 1.66 -11.70
CA ILE A 243 -14.95 1.51 -12.07
C ILE A 243 -15.01 0.88 -13.46
N VAL A 244 -15.66 -0.28 -13.58
CA VAL A 244 -15.86 -1.00 -14.85
C VAL A 244 -17.33 -1.34 -15.06
N MET A 245 -17.78 -1.27 -16.31
CA MET A 245 -19.14 -1.67 -16.67
C MET A 245 -19.25 -3.19 -16.78
N ARG A 246 -20.42 -3.75 -16.45
CA ARG A 246 -20.70 -5.19 -16.55
C ARG A 246 -20.38 -5.71 -17.96
N GLY A 247 -19.53 -6.74 -18.06
CA GLY A 247 -19.11 -7.34 -19.33
C GLY A 247 -17.86 -6.71 -19.97
N SER A 248 -17.28 -5.68 -19.33
CA SER A 248 -15.95 -5.15 -19.65
C SER A 248 -14.87 -5.89 -18.85
N GLN A 249 -13.64 -5.93 -19.38
CA GLN A 249 -12.51 -6.56 -18.69
C GLN A 249 -11.91 -5.60 -17.67
N TYR A 250 -11.72 -6.06 -16.43
CA TYR A 250 -10.95 -5.35 -15.42
C TYR A 250 -9.45 -5.65 -15.62
N ARG A 251 -8.62 -4.60 -15.68
CA ARG A 251 -7.17 -4.69 -15.86
C ARG A 251 -6.47 -3.95 -14.72
N ALA A 252 -5.50 -4.62 -14.10
CA ALA A 252 -4.70 -4.07 -13.03
C ALA A 252 -3.31 -4.70 -13.03
N ASN A 253 -2.29 -3.88 -12.74
CA ASN A 253 -0.95 -4.36 -12.46
C ASN A 253 -0.83 -4.64 -10.96
N ILE A 254 -0.35 -5.82 -10.61
CA ILE A 254 -0.08 -6.20 -9.22
C ILE A 254 1.42 -6.09 -9.01
N VAL A 255 1.83 -5.19 -8.12
CA VAL A 255 3.24 -4.88 -7.86
C VAL A 255 3.54 -5.04 -6.38
N LEU A 256 4.80 -5.35 -6.08
CA LEU A 256 5.31 -5.34 -4.72
C LEU A 256 5.91 -3.95 -4.47
N SER A 257 5.33 -3.23 -3.51
CA SER A 257 5.83 -1.94 -3.07
C SER A 257 6.70 -2.12 -1.84
N ALA A 258 7.88 -1.52 -1.92
CA ALA A 258 8.96 -1.64 -0.96
C ALA A 258 9.22 -0.23 -0.41
N ILE A 259 8.70 0.07 0.77
CA ILE A 259 8.73 1.40 1.39
C ILE A 259 9.66 1.37 2.61
N ASP A 260 10.44 2.44 2.80
CA ASP A 260 11.17 2.74 4.03
C ASP A 260 10.39 3.78 4.83
N SER A 261 9.85 3.38 5.99
CA SER A 261 9.09 4.28 6.87
C SER A 261 9.96 5.17 7.76
N THR A 262 11.29 5.04 7.69
CA THR A 262 12.23 5.89 8.45
C THR A 262 12.73 7.09 7.65
N LYS A 263 12.94 6.94 6.34
CA LYS A 263 13.28 8.06 5.45
C LYS A 263 12.02 8.69 4.87
N ARG A 264 11.97 10.02 4.84
CA ARG A 264 10.87 10.81 4.24
C ARG A 264 11.39 11.50 2.99
N PRO A 265 11.10 10.98 1.79
CA PRO A 265 11.54 11.62 0.57
C PRO A 265 10.74 12.91 0.31
N ALA A 266 11.34 13.86 -0.39
CA ALA A 266 10.64 15.04 -0.86
C ALA A 266 9.84 14.66 -2.11
N VAL A 267 8.51 14.78 -2.03
CA VAL A 267 7.60 14.46 -3.13
C VAL A 267 7.10 15.75 -3.74
N TYR A 268 7.27 15.91 -5.05
CA TYR A 268 6.76 17.04 -5.82
C TYR A 268 5.68 16.54 -6.76
N VAL A 269 4.48 17.13 -6.67
CA VAL A 269 3.33 16.80 -7.53
C VAL A 269 2.87 18.10 -8.20
N ASN A 270 2.69 18.08 -9.52
CA ASN A 270 2.23 19.19 -10.34
C ASN A 270 2.97 20.52 -10.06
N GLY A 271 4.28 20.42 -9.79
CA GLY A 271 5.16 21.57 -9.54
C GLY A 271 5.18 22.09 -8.09
N GLN A 272 4.43 21.48 -7.17
CA GLN A 272 4.42 21.85 -5.75
C GLN A 272 4.99 20.73 -4.86
N LYS A 273 5.78 21.11 -3.85
CA LYS A 273 6.28 20.17 -2.83
C LYS A 273 5.11 19.79 -1.91
N LEU A 274 4.90 18.50 -1.69
CA LEU A 274 3.94 18.02 -0.69
C LEU A 274 4.41 18.38 0.73
N PRO A 275 3.51 18.80 1.64
CA PRO A 275 3.86 19.00 3.05
C PRO A 275 4.38 17.72 3.68
N GLU A 276 5.39 17.81 4.55
CA GLU A 276 5.99 16.63 5.18
C GLU A 276 4.99 15.87 6.08
N GLU A 277 4.04 16.60 6.68
CA GLU A 277 2.93 16.06 7.48
C GLU A 277 1.99 15.13 6.69
N SER A 278 1.93 15.28 5.36
CA SER A 278 1.07 14.47 4.50
C SER A 278 1.56 13.02 4.38
N ASN A 279 2.79 12.71 4.82
CA ASN A 279 3.41 11.39 4.66
C ASN A 279 3.33 10.85 3.22
N GLY A 280 3.47 11.73 2.22
CA GLY A 280 3.38 11.36 0.81
C GLY A 280 1.96 11.22 0.26
N LEU A 281 0.93 11.56 1.05
CA LEU A 281 -0.45 11.57 0.60
C LEU A 281 -0.75 12.83 -0.23
N PHE A 282 -1.03 12.64 -1.52
CA PHE A 282 -1.57 13.69 -2.37
C PHE A 282 -3.11 13.74 -2.27
N SER A 283 -3.66 14.92 -2.00
CA SER A 283 -5.11 15.16 -1.95
C SER A 283 -5.45 16.47 -2.65
N VAL A 284 -6.49 16.44 -3.50
CA VAL A 284 -6.94 17.60 -4.29
C VAL A 284 -8.46 17.63 -4.38
N ASN A 285 -9.06 18.82 -4.31
CA ASN A 285 -10.49 19.01 -4.51
C ASN A 285 -10.83 19.00 -6.01
N THR A 286 -11.84 18.24 -6.40
CA THR A 286 -12.21 18.01 -7.79
C THR A 286 -13.43 18.85 -8.19
N GLY A 287 -13.20 20.04 -8.76
CA GLY A 287 -14.25 21.00 -9.08
C GLY A 287 -14.90 20.87 -10.46
N ALA A 288 -14.25 20.20 -11.41
CA ALA A 288 -14.72 20.06 -12.79
C ALA A 288 -14.61 18.62 -13.25
N THR A 289 -15.48 18.23 -14.20
CA THR A 289 -15.43 16.91 -14.83
C THR A 289 -14.32 16.84 -15.87
N GLY A 290 -13.70 15.67 -16.01
CA GLY A 290 -12.62 15.44 -16.97
C GLY A 290 -11.53 14.49 -16.46
N THR A 291 -10.50 14.35 -17.29
CA THR A 291 -9.27 13.62 -16.95
C THR A 291 -8.21 14.62 -16.54
N PHE A 292 -7.59 14.38 -15.38
CA PHE A 292 -6.60 15.27 -14.80
C PHE A 292 -5.27 14.52 -14.61
N PRO A 293 -4.17 15.03 -15.16
CA PRO A 293 -2.86 14.40 -15.01
C PRO A 293 -2.30 14.64 -13.59
N ILE A 294 -1.57 13.65 -13.11
CA ILE A 294 -0.72 13.69 -11.93
C ILE A 294 0.70 13.46 -12.43
N LYS A 295 1.51 14.52 -12.50
CA LYS A 295 2.91 14.43 -12.89
C LYS A 295 3.79 14.96 -11.78
N GLY A 296 4.93 14.32 -11.56
CA GLY A 296 5.78 14.71 -10.47
C GLY A 296 7.05 13.90 -10.39
N TYR A 297 7.76 14.07 -9.28
CA TYR A 297 8.96 13.32 -8.99
C TYR A 297 9.18 13.19 -7.49
N ILE A 298 9.90 12.15 -7.12
CA ILE A 298 10.34 11.86 -5.76
C ILE A 298 11.85 12.07 -5.72
N GLU A 299 12.32 12.87 -4.77
CA GLU A 299 13.73 13.07 -4.46
C GLU A 299 14.05 12.44 -3.11
N MET A 300 15.10 11.61 -3.09
CA MET A 300 15.59 10.97 -1.88
C MET A 300 17.11 11.19 -1.78
N PRO A 301 17.61 11.75 -0.67
CA PRO A 301 19.04 11.82 -0.43
C PRO A 301 19.59 10.42 -0.12
N ASN A 302 20.61 10.02 -0.86
CA ASN A 302 21.40 8.83 -0.62
C ASN A 302 22.37 9.06 0.56
N SER A 303 22.88 7.96 1.10
CA SER A 303 23.90 7.92 2.17
C SER A 303 25.21 8.60 1.77
N ASP A 304 25.54 8.62 0.48
CA ASP A 304 26.70 9.29 -0.10
C ASP A 304 26.51 10.81 -0.34
N GLY A 305 25.33 11.35 0.02
CA GLY A 305 24.97 12.76 -0.20
C GLY A 305 24.47 13.08 -1.62
N SER A 306 24.43 12.12 -2.54
CA SER A 306 23.80 12.29 -3.85
C SER A 306 22.27 12.25 -3.73
N ILE A 307 21.55 12.87 -4.67
CA ILE A 307 20.08 12.86 -4.68
C ILE A 307 19.59 11.88 -5.74
N LEU A 308 18.88 10.85 -5.32
CA LEU A 308 18.16 9.94 -6.20
C LEU A 308 16.81 10.56 -6.56
N ARG A 309 16.61 10.82 -7.85
CA ARG A 309 15.35 11.31 -8.39
C ARG A 309 14.64 10.23 -9.22
N ARG A 310 13.32 10.12 -9.03
CA ARG A 310 12.43 9.26 -9.83
C ARG A 310 11.18 10.03 -10.22
N ASP A 311 10.99 10.23 -11.52
CA ASP A 311 9.80 10.87 -12.05
C ASP A 311 8.62 9.87 -12.10
N PHE A 312 7.40 10.38 -11.94
CA PHE A 312 6.17 9.61 -12.08
C PHE A 312 5.12 10.39 -12.87
N GLU A 313 4.28 9.64 -13.59
CA GLU A 313 3.16 10.17 -14.35
C GLU A 313 1.96 9.20 -14.20
N SER A 314 0.81 9.77 -13.90
CA SER A 314 -0.48 9.09 -13.77
C SER A 314 -1.61 10.06 -14.08
N GLU A 315 -2.86 9.62 -13.98
CA GLU A 315 -4.04 10.46 -14.18
C GLU A 315 -5.20 9.99 -13.28
N TYR A 316 -6.13 10.90 -12.98
CA TYR A 316 -7.39 10.59 -12.31
C TYR A 316 -8.58 11.17 -13.08
N PHE A 317 -9.73 10.51 -12.95
CA PHE A 317 -10.96 10.88 -13.65
C PHE A 317 -11.99 11.45 -12.67
N VAL A 318 -12.60 12.56 -13.03
CA VAL A 318 -13.69 13.18 -12.27
C VAL A 318 -14.95 13.12 -13.11
N THR A 319 -15.96 12.44 -12.59
CA THR A 319 -17.28 12.32 -13.24
C THR A 319 -18.34 13.08 -12.46
N GLU A 320 -19.32 13.62 -13.16
CA GLU A 320 -20.51 14.20 -12.54
C GLU A 320 -21.28 13.14 -11.77
N PRO A 321 -21.76 13.43 -10.54
CA PRO A 321 -22.71 12.57 -9.85
C PRO A 321 -23.99 12.46 -10.69
N ASN A 322 -24.35 11.25 -11.07
CA ASN A 322 -25.54 10.99 -11.87
C ASN A 322 -26.55 10.13 -11.09
N ALA A 323 -27.78 10.60 -10.97
CA ALA A 323 -28.88 9.83 -10.41
C ALA A 323 -30.08 9.92 -11.35
N THR A 324 -30.61 8.77 -11.78
CA THR A 324 -31.84 8.73 -12.58
C THR A 324 -33.04 8.71 -11.65
N VAL A 325 -33.68 9.87 -11.50
CA VAL A 325 -34.97 9.99 -10.79
C VAL A 325 -36.08 9.95 -11.82
N ALA A 326 -36.70 8.77 -11.98
CA ALA A 326 -37.79 8.58 -12.92
C ALA A 326 -39.08 8.14 -12.18
N PRO A 327 -40.17 8.92 -12.24
CA PRO A 327 -41.45 8.50 -11.68
C PRO A 327 -42.00 7.27 -12.40
N THR A 328 -42.27 6.20 -11.65
CA THR A 328 -42.71 4.90 -12.19
C THR A 328 -44.03 4.95 -12.96
N MET A 329 -44.90 5.91 -12.63
CA MET A 329 -46.18 6.09 -13.32
C MET A 329 -46.07 6.84 -14.66
N MET A 330 -44.94 7.49 -14.96
CA MET A 330 -44.74 8.26 -16.19
C MET A 330 -44.16 7.46 -17.36
N ASN A 331 -44.00 6.13 -17.23
CA ASN A 331 -43.57 5.26 -18.33
C ASN A 331 -44.71 4.99 -19.33
N VAL A 332 -45.35 6.05 -19.82
CA VAL A 332 -46.50 6.02 -20.73
C VAL A 332 -46.16 6.77 -22.01
N LEU A 333 -46.49 6.18 -23.15
CA LEU A 333 -46.44 6.85 -24.46
C LEU A 333 -47.85 6.88 -25.05
N TYR A 334 -48.23 7.99 -25.65
CA TYR A 334 -49.53 8.15 -26.29
C TYR A 334 -49.46 7.81 -27.78
N ALA A 335 -50.32 6.90 -28.21
CA ALA A 335 -50.46 6.54 -29.62
C ALA A 335 -50.97 7.73 -30.46
N GLY A 336 -50.51 7.80 -31.71
CA GLY A 336 -50.95 8.80 -32.67
C GLY A 336 -50.20 10.14 -32.64
N ILE A 337 -49.46 10.43 -31.55
CA ILE A 337 -48.64 11.63 -31.42
C ILE A 337 -47.15 11.32 -31.25
N VAL A 338 -46.31 12.34 -31.41
CA VAL A 338 -44.88 12.27 -31.11
C VAL A 338 -44.69 12.45 -29.60
N ASN A 339 -44.04 11.49 -28.96
CA ASN A 339 -43.67 11.52 -27.55
C ASN A 339 -42.15 11.73 -27.44
N PRO A 340 -41.67 12.92 -27.05
CA PRO A 340 -40.24 13.18 -26.93
C PRO A 340 -39.66 12.46 -25.70
N ILE A 341 -38.58 11.70 -25.91
CA ILE A 341 -37.86 10.96 -24.86
C ILE A 341 -36.40 11.39 -24.87
N ARG A 342 -35.86 11.75 -23.70
CA ARG A 342 -34.41 11.98 -23.53
C ARG A 342 -33.75 10.68 -23.08
N ILE A 343 -32.80 10.19 -23.88
CA ILE A 343 -32.02 8.99 -23.56
C ILE A 343 -30.58 9.44 -23.28
N ALA A 344 -30.13 9.24 -22.04
CA ALA A 344 -28.77 9.53 -21.62
C ALA A 344 -28.15 8.28 -21.01
N VAL A 345 -26.93 7.96 -21.44
CA VAL A 345 -26.12 6.91 -20.85
C VAL A 345 -24.93 7.58 -20.17
N PRO A 346 -24.76 7.44 -18.84
CA PRO A 346 -23.67 8.06 -18.11
C PRO A 346 -22.30 7.70 -18.69
N GLY A 347 -21.46 8.71 -18.87
CA GLY A 347 -20.11 8.52 -19.42
C GLY A 347 -20.04 8.25 -20.93
N ILE A 348 -21.17 8.28 -21.66
CA ILE A 348 -21.18 8.06 -23.10
C ILE A 348 -21.76 9.29 -23.83
N PRO A 349 -21.03 9.87 -24.80
CA PRO A 349 -21.54 10.97 -25.61
C PRO A 349 -22.82 10.59 -26.35
N SER A 350 -23.75 11.55 -26.50
CA SER A 350 -25.06 11.31 -27.11
C SER A 350 -24.97 10.72 -28.53
N GLY A 351 -23.94 11.08 -29.31
CA GLY A 351 -23.69 10.54 -30.65
C GLY A 351 -23.33 9.05 -30.71
N ASN A 352 -22.83 8.48 -29.61
CA ASN A 352 -22.47 7.06 -29.51
C ASN A 352 -23.63 6.19 -29.00
N ILE A 353 -24.80 6.77 -28.76
CA ILE A 353 -26.01 6.08 -28.32
C ILE A 353 -26.87 5.75 -29.53
N SER A 354 -27.29 4.49 -29.63
CA SER A 354 -28.28 4.02 -30.60
C SER A 354 -29.47 3.41 -29.87
N ALA A 355 -30.68 3.82 -30.22
CA ALA A 355 -31.89 3.32 -29.59
C ALA A 355 -32.87 2.79 -30.64
N THR A 356 -33.56 1.71 -30.32
CA THR A 356 -34.62 1.12 -31.14
C THR A 356 -35.87 0.90 -30.30
N MET A 357 -37.02 0.77 -30.94
CA MET A 357 -38.31 0.55 -30.28
C MET A 357 -39.12 -0.53 -30.99
N THR A 358 -39.79 -1.40 -30.23
CA THR A 358 -40.57 -2.52 -30.78
C THR A 358 -41.93 -2.13 -31.36
N ASN A 359 -42.69 -1.26 -30.69
CA ASN A 359 -44.06 -0.87 -31.07
C ASN A 359 -44.08 0.58 -31.56
N GLY A 360 -43.97 0.77 -32.88
CA GLY A 360 -43.99 2.06 -33.55
C GLY A 360 -42.62 2.47 -34.10
N THR A 361 -42.35 3.78 -34.10
CA THR A 361 -41.09 4.35 -34.64
C THR A 361 -40.39 5.20 -33.59
N LEU A 362 -39.06 5.12 -33.55
CA LEU A 362 -38.21 5.92 -32.68
C LEU A 362 -37.14 6.59 -33.54
N THR A 363 -37.19 7.93 -33.63
CA THR A 363 -36.28 8.70 -34.48
C THR A 363 -35.52 9.73 -33.66
N ARG A 364 -34.21 9.84 -33.88
CA ARG A 364 -33.39 10.85 -33.23
C ARG A 364 -33.70 12.23 -33.80
N ASN A 365 -33.93 13.20 -32.92
CA ASN A 365 -34.17 14.61 -33.23
C ASN A 365 -33.30 15.48 -32.31
N GLY A 366 -32.05 15.72 -32.72
CA GLY A 366 -31.05 16.40 -31.88
C GLY A 366 -30.72 15.60 -30.61
N ASP A 367 -30.97 16.21 -29.45
CA ASP A 367 -30.73 15.65 -28.11
C ASP A 367 -31.87 14.78 -27.57
N VAL A 368 -33.01 14.77 -28.26
CA VAL A 368 -34.19 13.99 -27.91
C VAL A 368 -34.52 12.95 -28.98
N TRP A 369 -35.30 11.96 -28.59
CA TRP A 369 -35.82 10.91 -29.46
C TRP A 369 -37.33 11.03 -29.55
N ASP A 370 -37.82 11.13 -30.76
CA ASP A 370 -39.24 11.21 -31.06
C ASP A 370 -39.81 9.80 -31.16
N ALA A 371 -40.56 9.38 -30.13
CA ALA A 371 -41.23 8.09 -30.09
C ALA A 371 -42.68 8.22 -30.55
N LYS A 372 -43.05 7.53 -31.63
CA LYS A 372 -44.42 7.47 -32.14
C LYS A 372 -44.92 6.03 -32.10
N PRO A 373 -45.62 5.62 -31.03
CA PRO A 373 -46.13 4.26 -30.89
C PRO A 373 -47.37 4.06 -31.77
N SER A 374 -47.55 2.82 -32.26
CA SER A 374 -48.64 2.46 -33.19
C SER A 374 -49.81 1.80 -32.48
N THR A 375 -49.57 0.75 -31.71
CA THR A 375 -50.63 -0.14 -31.19
C THR A 375 -50.91 0.14 -29.73
N VAL A 376 -52.12 0.59 -29.41
CA VAL A 376 -52.57 0.83 -28.02
C VAL A 376 -52.72 -0.50 -27.27
N GLY A 377 -52.33 -0.53 -26.00
CA GLY A 377 -52.45 -1.70 -25.13
C GLY A 377 -51.31 -2.70 -25.22
N THR A 378 -50.42 -2.57 -26.21
CA THR A 378 -49.17 -3.34 -26.31
C THR A 378 -48.00 -2.46 -25.86
N GLU A 379 -47.12 -2.99 -25.01
CA GLU A 379 -45.95 -2.24 -24.55
C GLU A 379 -44.98 -1.91 -25.70
N ALA A 380 -44.38 -0.73 -25.64
CA ALA A 380 -43.28 -0.33 -26.49
C ALA A 380 -41.97 -0.48 -25.70
N ILE A 381 -41.13 -1.42 -26.09
CA ILE A 381 -39.84 -1.65 -25.44
C ILE A 381 -38.81 -0.80 -26.16
N VAL A 382 -38.20 0.13 -25.43
CA VAL A 382 -37.08 0.94 -25.92
C VAL A 382 -35.78 0.24 -25.53
N SER A 383 -35.03 -0.21 -26.52
CA SER A 383 -33.73 -0.85 -26.37
C SER A 383 -32.63 0.14 -26.67
N VAL A 384 -31.80 0.44 -25.67
CA VAL A 384 -30.69 1.39 -25.78
C VAL A 384 -29.39 0.61 -25.86
N ASN A 385 -28.65 0.84 -26.94
CA ASN A 385 -27.30 0.34 -27.15
C ASN A 385 -26.33 1.51 -27.17
N ALA A 386 -25.13 1.31 -26.65
CA ALA A 386 -24.10 2.32 -26.75
C ALA A 386 -22.79 1.74 -27.26
N ARG A 387 -22.09 2.53 -28.05
CA ARG A 387 -20.77 2.20 -28.58
C ARG A 387 -19.71 2.54 -27.55
N MET A 388 -19.03 1.53 -27.05
CA MET A 388 -17.93 1.66 -26.11
C MET A 388 -16.66 2.20 -26.81
N ALA A 389 -15.70 2.69 -26.03
CA ALA A 389 -14.41 3.19 -26.53
C ALA A 389 -13.61 2.12 -27.31
N ASP A 390 -13.81 0.84 -26.99
CA ASP A 390 -13.21 -0.31 -27.68
C ASP A 390 -13.91 -0.67 -29.02
N GLY A 391 -14.94 0.10 -29.40
CA GLY A 391 -15.71 -0.09 -30.63
C GLY A 391 -16.85 -1.11 -30.52
N ARG A 392 -17.00 -1.83 -29.40
CA ARG A 392 -18.09 -2.78 -29.19
C ARG A 392 -19.42 -2.06 -28.95
N MET A 393 -20.50 -2.67 -29.44
CA MET A 393 -21.87 -2.27 -29.10
C MET A 393 -22.32 -3.06 -27.87
N VAL A 394 -22.69 -2.36 -26.80
CA VAL A 394 -23.19 -2.96 -25.57
C VAL A 394 -24.61 -2.48 -25.31
N GLN A 395 -25.50 -3.41 -24.99
CA GLN A 395 -26.87 -3.11 -24.61
C GLN A 395 -26.91 -2.54 -23.19
N MET A 396 -27.39 -1.32 -23.07
CA MET A 396 -27.41 -0.54 -21.83
C MET A 396 -28.70 -0.73 -21.05
N ALA A 397 -29.84 -0.70 -21.74
CA ALA A 397 -31.15 -0.78 -21.11
C ALA A 397 -32.20 -1.34 -22.06
N ASN A 398 -33.19 -2.01 -21.47
CA ASN A 398 -34.47 -2.34 -22.10
C ASN A 398 -35.57 -1.79 -21.20
N THR A 399 -36.21 -0.70 -21.62
CA THR A 399 -37.22 -0.02 -20.81
C THR A 399 -38.61 -0.21 -21.44
N PRO A 400 -39.55 -0.87 -20.77
CA PRO A 400 -40.92 -1.00 -21.26
C PRO A 400 -41.72 0.28 -20.98
N PHE A 401 -42.36 0.79 -22.02
CA PHE A 401 -43.35 1.86 -21.95
C PHE A 401 -44.75 1.33 -22.24
N ARG A 402 -45.72 1.74 -21.44
CA ARG A 402 -47.13 1.42 -21.63
C ARG A 402 -47.70 2.33 -22.72
N VAL A 403 -48.24 1.76 -23.79
CA VAL A 403 -48.86 2.54 -24.85
C VAL A 403 -50.35 2.74 -24.54
N ARG A 404 -50.77 4.00 -24.37
CA ARG A 404 -52.16 4.38 -24.11
C ARG A 404 -52.71 5.18 -25.29
N ALA A 405 -54.03 5.11 -25.48
CA ALA A 405 -54.71 6.08 -26.31
C ALA A 405 -54.62 7.46 -25.65
N LEU A 406 -54.71 8.53 -26.44
CA LEU A 406 -54.92 9.87 -25.89
C LEU A 406 -56.14 9.85 -24.95
N PRO A 407 -56.15 10.60 -23.84
CA PRO A 407 -57.37 10.84 -23.07
C PRO A 407 -58.48 11.44 -23.93
N ASP A 408 -59.73 11.32 -23.49
CA ASP A 408 -60.82 12.01 -24.16
C ASP A 408 -60.71 13.52 -23.87
N PRO A 409 -60.82 14.39 -24.89
CA PRO A 409 -60.76 15.83 -24.68
C PRO A 409 -62.05 16.32 -24.03
N LEU A 410 -61.97 17.49 -23.40
CA LEU A 410 -63.15 18.19 -22.92
C LEU A 410 -63.57 19.25 -23.95
N PRO A 411 -64.87 19.35 -24.24
CA PRO A 411 -65.36 20.47 -25.03
C PRO A 411 -65.25 21.78 -24.24
N TYR A 412 -65.09 22.88 -24.95
CA TYR A 412 -65.15 24.22 -24.38
C TYR A 412 -65.60 25.24 -25.43
N LEU A 413 -66.03 26.40 -24.94
CA LEU A 413 -66.32 27.59 -25.73
C LEU A 413 -65.24 28.64 -25.44
N GLU A 414 -64.60 29.18 -26.48
CA GLU A 414 -63.76 30.36 -26.33
C GLU A 414 -64.63 31.62 -26.31
N TYR A 415 -64.46 32.44 -25.28
CA TYR A 415 -65.11 33.75 -25.20
C TYR A 415 -64.17 34.79 -24.62
N LYS A 416 -64.43 36.07 -24.91
CA LYS A 416 -63.71 37.19 -24.31
C LYS A 416 -64.42 37.64 -23.04
N ASP A 417 -63.65 37.80 -21.96
CA ASP A 417 -64.16 38.38 -20.72
C ASP A 417 -64.23 39.93 -20.81
N GLN A 418 -64.64 40.58 -19.71
CA GLN A 418 -64.77 42.04 -19.65
C GLN A 418 -63.45 42.81 -19.89
N ASN A 419 -62.30 42.12 -19.76
CA ASN A 419 -60.96 42.66 -19.97
C ASN A 419 -60.38 42.24 -21.34
N GLU A 420 -61.22 41.76 -22.26
CA GLU A 420 -60.85 41.23 -23.59
C GLU A 420 -59.93 39.99 -23.58
N ALA A 421 -59.73 39.35 -22.42
CA ALA A 421 -58.94 38.13 -22.32
C ALA A 421 -59.74 36.91 -22.82
N VAL A 422 -59.11 36.07 -23.63
CA VAL A 422 -59.71 34.80 -24.11
C VAL A 422 -59.76 33.81 -22.96
N ARG A 423 -60.95 33.29 -22.67
CA ARG A 423 -61.19 32.26 -21.66
C ARG A 423 -61.90 31.05 -22.26
N GLU A 424 -61.62 29.89 -21.69
CA GLU A 424 -62.31 28.64 -22.00
C GLU A 424 -63.49 28.44 -21.03
N PHE A 425 -64.70 28.39 -21.57
CA PHE A 425 -65.90 28.04 -20.82
C PHE A 425 -66.18 26.55 -20.92
N ARG A 426 -66.21 25.85 -19.78
CA ARG A 426 -66.40 24.39 -19.68
C ARG A 426 -67.72 23.99 -19.01
N GLY A 427 -68.65 24.93 -18.84
CA GLY A 427 -69.97 24.70 -18.27
C GLY A 427 -70.34 25.64 -17.12
N GLY A 428 -71.64 25.73 -16.84
CA GLY A 428 -72.20 26.61 -15.81
C GLY A 428 -72.78 27.90 -16.39
N ARG A 429 -72.56 29.04 -15.72
CA ARG A 429 -73.17 30.33 -16.09
C ARG A 429 -72.29 31.12 -17.06
N ILE A 430 -72.87 31.58 -18.16
CA ILE A 430 -72.20 32.45 -19.14
C ILE A 430 -73.09 33.61 -19.55
N ALA A 431 -72.51 34.80 -19.75
CA ALA A 431 -73.25 35.95 -20.27
C ALA A 431 -73.72 35.68 -21.70
N LYS A 432 -74.98 36.00 -21.99
CA LYS A 432 -75.57 35.79 -23.33
C LYS A 432 -74.72 36.38 -24.47
N ARG A 433 -74.14 37.57 -24.24
CA ARG A 433 -73.25 38.24 -25.20
C ARG A 433 -72.03 37.39 -25.53
N SER A 434 -71.31 36.92 -24.50
CA SER A 434 -70.12 36.09 -24.66
C SER A 434 -70.41 34.76 -25.37
N LEU A 435 -71.59 34.19 -25.13
CA LEU A 435 -72.05 32.99 -25.82
C LEU A 435 -72.36 33.24 -27.31
N MET A 436 -72.93 34.41 -27.65
CA MET A 436 -73.21 34.79 -29.05
C MET A 436 -71.95 35.19 -29.83
N GLU A 437 -70.90 35.66 -29.14
CA GLU A 437 -69.59 35.99 -29.73
C GLU A 437 -68.74 34.74 -29.99
N ALA A 438 -68.98 33.64 -29.26
CA ALA A 438 -68.28 32.38 -29.47
C ALA A 438 -68.65 31.77 -30.84
N PRO A 439 -67.67 31.51 -31.73
CA PRO A 439 -67.96 31.03 -33.08
C PRO A 439 -68.56 29.62 -33.09
N GLY A 440 -68.17 28.79 -32.12
CA GLY A 440 -68.47 27.37 -32.08
C GLY A 440 -67.82 26.65 -30.89
N ILE A 441 -68.03 25.33 -30.86
CA ILE A 441 -67.46 24.42 -29.87
C ILE A 441 -66.05 24.01 -30.29
N MET A 442 -65.11 24.08 -29.35
CA MET A 442 -63.77 23.53 -29.47
C MET A 442 -63.61 22.34 -28.52
N ALA A 443 -62.57 21.53 -28.74
CA ALA A 443 -62.24 20.42 -27.85
C ALA A 443 -60.72 20.33 -27.69
N ALA A 444 -60.26 20.16 -26.46
CA ALA A 444 -58.85 19.97 -26.16
C ALA A 444 -58.65 19.12 -24.91
N ILE A 445 -57.49 18.47 -24.84
CA ILE A 445 -56.92 18.01 -23.58
C ILE A 445 -56.06 19.15 -23.09
N ASN A 446 -56.37 19.66 -21.91
CA ASN A 446 -55.62 20.70 -21.23
C ASN A 446 -55.67 20.39 -19.73
N ASP A 447 -54.74 19.52 -19.32
CA ASP A 447 -54.56 18.99 -17.96
C ASP A 447 -53.23 19.45 -17.32
N GLY A 448 -52.53 20.40 -17.97
CA GLY A 448 -51.24 20.93 -17.56
C GLY A 448 -50.02 20.09 -17.98
N ILE A 449 -50.23 18.87 -18.48
CA ILE A 449 -49.17 17.98 -18.98
C ILE A 449 -49.30 17.82 -20.51
N LEU A 450 -50.52 17.69 -21.00
CA LEU A 450 -50.86 17.63 -22.42
C LEU A 450 -51.67 18.86 -22.80
N ASP A 451 -51.24 19.53 -23.88
CA ASP A 451 -52.01 20.58 -24.56
C ASP A 451 -52.22 20.15 -26.02
N ILE A 452 -53.30 19.38 -26.24
CA ILE A 452 -53.59 18.77 -27.54
C ILE A 452 -54.97 19.22 -28.00
N LYS A 453 -55.00 19.91 -29.14
CA LYS A 453 -56.23 20.37 -29.79
C LYS A 453 -56.87 19.26 -30.60
N PHE A 454 -58.19 19.16 -30.48
CA PHE A 454 -59.04 18.25 -31.24
C PHE A 454 -59.96 19.04 -32.16
N THR A 455 -60.30 18.47 -33.31
CA THR A 455 -61.21 19.09 -34.27
C THR A 455 -62.63 18.62 -34.02
N VAL A 456 -63.55 19.52 -33.69
CA VAL A 456 -64.98 19.18 -33.53
C VAL A 456 -65.62 18.98 -34.91
N LEU A 457 -66.28 17.85 -35.10
CA LEU A 457 -66.91 17.44 -36.36
C LEU A 457 -68.42 17.69 -36.39
N ARG A 458 -69.09 17.49 -35.25
CA ARG A 458 -70.54 17.70 -35.09
C ARG A 458 -70.89 17.80 -33.61
N PHE A 459 -71.99 18.48 -33.32
CA PHE A 459 -72.61 18.53 -31.99
C PHE A 459 -74.10 18.84 -32.13
N GLU A 460 -74.85 18.69 -31.05
CA GLU A 460 -76.27 19.06 -30.98
C GLU A 460 -76.50 19.96 -29.76
N ILE A 461 -77.44 20.89 -29.88
CA ILE A 461 -77.96 21.60 -28.72
C ILE A 461 -79.30 20.98 -28.34
N THR A 462 -79.38 20.49 -27.11
CA THR A 462 -80.61 20.01 -26.50
C THR A 462 -81.20 21.10 -25.63
N TYR A 463 -82.47 21.43 -25.83
CA TYR A 463 -83.18 22.39 -25.00
C TYR A 463 -84.66 22.06 -24.82
N ALA A 464 -85.27 22.60 -23.77
CA ALA A 464 -86.70 22.48 -23.55
C ALA A 464 -87.48 23.60 -24.27
N ASP A 465 -88.54 23.23 -24.98
CA ASP A 465 -89.51 24.19 -25.53
C ASP A 465 -90.45 24.76 -24.43
N ALA A 466 -91.38 25.63 -24.81
CA ALA A 466 -92.34 26.23 -23.87
C ALA A 466 -93.30 25.20 -23.23
N PHE A 467 -93.43 24.00 -23.83
CA PHE A 467 -94.28 22.90 -23.37
C PHE A 467 -93.50 21.82 -22.61
N GLY A 468 -92.19 21.99 -22.43
CA GLY A 468 -91.32 21.05 -21.73
C GLY A 468 -90.81 19.88 -22.58
N ASN A 469 -91.02 19.89 -23.90
CA ASN A 469 -90.45 18.88 -24.79
C ASN A 469 -88.97 19.17 -25.06
N MET A 470 -88.15 18.13 -25.07
CA MET A 470 -86.73 18.23 -25.38
C MET A 470 -86.51 18.21 -26.89
N ILE A 471 -86.04 19.34 -27.43
CA ILE A 471 -85.67 19.51 -28.84
C ILE A 471 -84.15 19.33 -28.96
N ASN A 472 -83.73 18.50 -29.91
CA ASN A 472 -82.33 18.34 -30.29
C ASN A 472 -82.09 19.01 -31.64
N GLU A 473 -81.30 20.07 -31.66
CA GLU A 473 -80.91 20.77 -32.90
C GLU A 473 -79.47 20.37 -33.27
N PRO A 474 -79.28 19.48 -34.26
CA PRO A 474 -77.95 19.01 -34.68
C PRO A 474 -77.23 20.07 -35.53
N THR A 475 -75.90 20.01 -35.53
CA THR A 475 -75.06 20.83 -36.41
C THR A 475 -73.88 20.04 -36.96
N SER A 476 -73.56 20.28 -38.22
CA SER A 476 -72.37 19.75 -38.89
C SER A 476 -71.26 20.80 -38.84
N GLY A 477 -70.09 20.39 -38.37
CA GLY A 477 -68.95 21.27 -38.09
C GLY A 477 -68.91 21.76 -36.64
N ALA A 478 -67.94 22.62 -36.37
CA ALA A 478 -67.66 23.16 -35.04
C ALA A 478 -68.53 24.38 -34.68
N ASN A 479 -69.10 25.07 -35.66
CA ASN A 479 -69.78 26.36 -35.46
C ASN A 479 -71.27 26.19 -35.17
N PHE A 480 -71.89 27.14 -34.45
CA PHE A 480 -73.34 27.15 -34.24
C PHE A 480 -74.12 27.38 -35.54
N SER A 481 -75.19 26.62 -35.76
CA SER A 481 -76.12 26.87 -36.88
C SER A 481 -76.99 28.10 -36.64
N ASP A 482 -77.57 28.67 -37.71
CA ASP A 482 -78.43 29.85 -37.60
C ASP A 482 -79.65 29.59 -36.70
N ARG A 483 -80.20 28.37 -36.71
CA ARG A 483 -81.30 27.97 -35.82
C ARG A 483 -80.87 27.97 -34.36
N GLN A 484 -79.70 27.43 -34.06
CA GLN A 484 -79.13 27.43 -32.72
C GLN A 484 -78.85 28.87 -32.25
N ARG A 485 -78.26 29.71 -33.11
CA ARG A 485 -78.01 31.13 -32.80
C ARG A 485 -79.31 31.88 -32.52
N ASN A 486 -80.34 31.67 -33.33
CA ASN A 486 -81.65 32.28 -33.13
C ASN A 486 -82.26 31.82 -31.80
N TYR A 487 -82.19 30.53 -31.48
CA TYR A 487 -82.62 30.00 -30.18
C TYR A 487 -81.87 30.66 -29.02
N ILE A 488 -80.54 30.66 -29.05
CA ILE A 488 -79.70 31.27 -28.00
C ILE A 488 -80.03 32.76 -27.86
N SER A 489 -80.24 33.48 -28.96
CA SER A 489 -80.62 34.90 -28.97
C SER A 489 -82.00 35.17 -28.35
N GLY A 490 -82.89 34.17 -28.31
CA GLY A 490 -84.21 34.24 -27.65
C GLY A 490 -84.20 33.84 -26.18
N LEU A 491 -83.13 33.24 -25.67
CA LEU A 491 -83.08 32.74 -24.29
C LEU A 491 -83.13 33.86 -23.24
N ALA A 492 -84.02 33.70 -22.27
CA ALA A 492 -84.07 34.55 -21.09
C ALA A 492 -82.98 34.17 -20.07
N ARG A 493 -82.63 35.12 -19.20
CA ARG A 493 -81.72 34.90 -18.08
C ARG A 493 -82.22 33.75 -17.19
N GLY A 494 -81.31 32.87 -16.79
CA GLY A 494 -81.57 31.69 -15.95
C GLY A 494 -82.06 30.45 -16.71
N LYS A 495 -82.31 30.56 -18.02
CA LYS A 495 -82.61 29.38 -18.85
C LYS A 495 -81.33 28.62 -19.20
N GLN A 496 -81.47 27.31 -19.39
CA GLN A 496 -80.37 26.42 -19.67
C GLN A 496 -80.60 25.58 -20.91
N PHE A 497 -79.51 25.19 -21.55
CA PHE A 497 -79.47 24.20 -22.62
C PHE A 497 -78.21 23.36 -22.47
N TRP A 498 -78.17 22.22 -23.15
CA TRP A 498 -77.04 21.32 -23.14
C TRP A 498 -76.43 21.20 -24.52
N ILE A 499 -75.11 21.26 -24.58
CA ILE A 499 -74.35 20.93 -25.78
C ILE A 499 -74.00 19.45 -25.66
N ASN A 500 -74.70 18.63 -26.45
CA ASN A 500 -74.70 17.18 -26.36
C ASN A 500 -74.13 16.54 -27.62
N ARG A 501 -73.78 15.25 -27.51
CA ARG A 501 -73.23 14.40 -28.59
C ARG A 501 -72.13 15.11 -29.40
N VAL A 502 -71.24 15.83 -28.71
CA VAL A 502 -70.10 16.48 -29.34
C VAL A 502 -69.17 15.38 -29.82
N VAL A 503 -68.88 15.33 -31.12
CA VAL A 503 -67.94 14.39 -31.71
C VAL A 503 -66.71 15.15 -32.17
N ALA A 504 -65.55 14.77 -31.64
CA ALA A 504 -64.27 15.38 -31.95
C ALA A 504 -63.28 14.34 -32.48
N ARG A 505 -62.35 14.79 -33.34
CA ARG A 505 -61.27 13.98 -33.90
C ARG A 505 -59.92 14.48 -33.41
N GLY A 506 -59.12 13.58 -32.86
CA GLY A 506 -57.78 13.89 -32.39
C GLY A 506 -56.71 13.82 -33.49
N PRO A 507 -55.47 14.23 -33.18
CA PRO A 507 -54.32 14.02 -34.07
C PRO A 507 -54.00 12.53 -34.29
N ASP A 508 -54.51 11.65 -33.42
CA ASP A 508 -54.50 10.20 -33.58
C ASP A 508 -55.44 9.70 -34.70
N GLY A 509 -56.28 10.58 -35.27
CA GLY A 509 -57.22 10.26 -36.34
C GLY A 509 -58.51 9.58 -35.87
N ILE A 510 -58.68 9.38 -34.56
CA ILE A 510 -59.82 8.66 -33.99
C ILE A 510 -60.96 9.65 -33.67
N GLU A 511 -62.19 9.32 -34.07
CA GLU A 511 -63.40 10.05 -33.67
C GLU A 511 -63.88 9.59 -32.30
N ARG A 512 -64.25 10.55 -31.44
CA ARG A 512 -64.67 10.31 -30.06
C ARG A 512 -65.88 11.16 -29.74
N THR A 513 -66.86 10.56 -29.06
CA THR A 513 -67.98 11.31 -28.49
C THR A 513 -67.58 11.76 -27.09
N ILE A 514 -67.61 13.08 -26.84
CA ILE A 514 -67.08 13.68 -25.63
C ILE A 514 -68.19 14.15 -24.69
N PRO A 515 -67.89 14.37 -23.40
CA PRO A 515 -68.91 14.69 -22.40
C PRO A 515 -69.70 15.97 -22.74
N PRO A 516 -70.97 16.05 -22.34
CA PRO A 516 -71.79 17.23 -22.61
C PRO A 516 -71.40 18.43 -21.74
N ILE A 517 -71.79 19.64 -22.20
CA ILE A 517 -71.67 20.87 -21.42
C ILE A 517 -73.05 21.41 -21.11
N GLU A 518 -73.31 21.72 -19.84
CA GLU A 518 -74.46 22.51 -19.43
C GLU A 518 -74.15 24.00 -19.53
N VAL A 519 -75.05 24.75 -20.19
CA VAL A 519 -74.93 26.19 -20.36
C VAL A 519 -76.15 26.87 -19.76
N VAL A 520 -75.92 27.73 -18.77
CA VAL A 520 -76.95 28.56 -18.13
C VAL A 520 -76.72 30.01 -18.52
N VAL A 521 -77.71 30.64 -19.15
CA VAL A 521 -77.61 32.03 -19.57
C VAL A 521 -77.71 32.94 -18.34
N ASN A 522 -76.70 33.79 -18.12
CA ASN A 522 -76.68 34.80 -17.06
C ASN A 522 -76.94 36.21 -17.58
#